data_AF-A0A367AN47-F1
#
_entry.id   AF-A0A367AN47-F1
#
_cell.length_a   1.000
_cell.length_b   1.000
_cell.length_c   1.000
_cell.angle_alpha   90.00
_cell.angle_beta   90.00
_cell.angle_gamma   90.00
#
_symmetry.space_group_name_H-M   'P 1'
#
loop_
_entity.id
_entity.type
_entity.pdbx_description
1 polymer ?
#
loop_
_entity_poly.entity_id
_entity_poly.type
_entity_poly.pdbx_seq_one_letter_code
_entity_poly.pdbx_strand_id
1 'polypeptide(L)'
;MCVAERLAVLTAVDTALADLPRLIAVLSDAEDDADALRRLGHAYDLTEVQAQAVLDGQFLLLSRRHRARRAAEIQALTEGLAGVWDPPLHVQAVVHSPTDVRVVLADEEHRVRGTDLEDSLDRLVQLVRERLAGPRRRRVVITTGLVDGPVRIELDPTGNVRFRHADEEPGPVVSP
;
A
#
# COMPACT_ATOMS: atom_id res chain seq x y z
N MET A 1 1.92 6.52 6.38
CA MET A 1 3.02 5.54 6.40
C MET A 1 3.29 5.09 4.98
N CYS A 2 4.50 5.27 4.47
CA CYS A 2 4.85 4.81 3.12
C CYS A 2 5.04 3.28 3.07
N VAL A 3 5.09 2.71 1.86
CA VAL A 3 5.22 1.25 1.65
C VAL A 3 6.49 0.69 2.32
N ALA A 4 7.60 1.42 2.24
CA ALA A 4 8.87 1.03 2.84
C ALA A 4 8.82 1.01 4.37
N GLU A 5 8.24 2.06 4.99
CA GLU A 5 8.01 2.10 6.45
C GLU A 5 7.10 0.95 6.90
N ARG A 6 6.04 0.67 6.14
CA ARG A 6 5.11 -0.42 6.46
C ARG A 6 5.77 -1.79 6.37
N LEU A 7 6.61 -2.01 5.35
CA LEU A 7 7.40 -3.23 5.22
C LEU A 7 8.40 -3.37 6.37
N ALA A 8 9.08 -2.29 6.75
CA ALA A 8 10.02 -2.29 7.86
C ALA A 8 9.34 -2.65 9.20
N VAL A 9 8.13 -2.10 9.45
CA VAL A 9 7.32 -2.45 10.63
C VAL A 9 6.88 -3.91 10.59
N LEU A 10 6.37 -4.41 9.47
CA LEU A 10 5.91 -5.79 9.36
C LEU A 10 7.06 -6.79 9.52
N THR A 11 8.23 -6.49 8.96
CA THR A 11 9.45 -7.32 9.08
C THR A 11 9.93 -7.40 10.51
N ALA A 12 9.92 -6.27 11.23
CA ALA A 12 10.25 -6.22 12.66
C ALA A 12 9.34 -7.12 13.49
N VAL A 13 8.03 -7.07 13.23
CA VAL A 13 7.08 -7.91 13.96
C VAL A 13 7.25 -9.39 13.61
N ASP A 14 7.46 -9.74 12.34
CA ASP A 14 7.69 -11.12 11.94
C ASP A 14 8.96 -11.71 12.59
N THR A 15 10.05 -10.93 12.61
CA THR A 15 11.32 -11.29 13.25
C THR A 15 11.14 -11.56 14.74
N ALA A 16 10.45 -10.67 15.47
CA ALA A 16 10.19 -10.85 16.89
C ALA A 16 9.30 -12.08 17.16
N LEU A 17 8.33 -12.37 16.28
CA LEU A 17 7.43 -13.53 16.41
C LEU A 17 8.10 -14.86 16.02
N ALA A 18 9.22 -14.83 15.29
CA ALA A 18 9.98 -16.02 14.95
C ALA A 18 10.69 -16.63 16.18
N ASP A 19 11.04 -15.80 17.16
CA ASP A 19 11.70 -16.20 18.42
C ASP A 19 10.87 -15.77 19.65
N LEU A 20 9.69 -16.38 19.77
CA LEU A 20 8.74 -16.11 20.87
C LEU A 20 9.35 -16.27 22.28
N PRO A 21 10.16 -17.31 22.59
CA PRO A 21 10.79 -17.42 23.90
C PRO A 21 11.67 -16.22 24.25
N ARG A 22 12.49 -15.75 23.30
CA ARG A 22 13.33 -14.57 23.50
C ARG A 22 12.51 -13.30 23.65
N LEU A 23 11.44 -13.13 22.85
CA LEU A 23 10.52 -12.00 22.97
C LEU A 23 9.88 -11.96 24.36
N ILE A 24 9.39 -13.09 24.86
CA ILE A 24 8.79 -13.21 26.20
C ILE A 24 9.83 -12.90 27.28
N ALA A 25 11.06 -13.40 27.16
CA ALA A 25 12.13 -13.12 28.12
C ALA A 25 12.45 -11.61 28.17
N VAL A 26 12.62 -10.96 27.01
CA VAL A 26 12.88 -9.52 26.92
C VAL A 26 11.77 -8.68 27.57
N LEU A 27 10.51 -9.07 27.38
CA LEU A 27 9.36 -8.36 27.94
C LEU A 27 9.17 -8.64 29.44
N SER A 28 9.47 -9.85 29.89
CA SER A 28 9.33 -10.24 31.31
C SER A 28 10.38 -9.56 32.20
N ASP A 29 11.52 -9.19 31.62
CA ASP A 29 12.59 -8.45 32.31
C ASP A 29 12.41 -6.92 32.26
N ALA A 30 11.36 -6.42 31.61
CA ALA A 30 11.09 -4.98 31.49
C ALA A 30 10.35 -4.45 32.72
N GLU A 31 10.76 -3.28 33.21
CA GLU A 31 10.13 -2.64 34.39
C GLU A 31 8.83 -1.91 34.06
N ASP A 32 8.77 -1.29 32.88
CA ASP A 32 7.61 -0.55 32.34
C ASP A 32 7.61 -0.57 30.80
N ASP A 33 6.59 0.04 30.18
CA ASP A 33 6.43 0.08 28.73
C ASP A 33 7.60 0.79 28.02
N ALA A 34 8.17 1.84 28.63
CA ALA A 34 9.30 2.58 28.07
C ALA A 34 10.60 1.75 28.12
N ASP A 35 10.80 0.99 29.20
CA ASP A 35 11.87 0.01 29.33
C ASP A 35 11.67 -1.15 28.33
N ALA A 36 10.44 -1.64 28.16
CA ALA A 36 10.11 -2.69 27.19
C ALA A 36 10.43 -2.25 25.74
N LEU A 37 10.04 -1.04 25.34
CA LEU A 37 10.37 -0.47 24.03
C LEU A 37 11.89 -0.40 23.79
N ARG A 38 12.62 0.12 24.78
CA ARG A 38 14.08 0.29 24.70
C ARG A 38 14.80 -1.06 24.62
N ARG A 39 14.37 -2.05 25.42
CA ARG A 39 14.92 -3.42 25.40
C ARG A 39 14.58 -4.16 24.10
N LEU A 40 13.35 -4.01 23.58
CA LEU A 40 12.96 -4.55 22.28
C LEU A 40 13.80 -3.95 21.14
N GLY A 41 13.96 -2.63 21.15
CA GLY A 41 14.82 -1.91 20.21
C GLY A 41 16.23 -2.47 20.20
N HIS A 42 16.84 -2.63 21.37
CA HIS A 42 18.19 -3.18 21.49
C HIS A 42 18.29 -4.67 21.13
N ALA A 43 17.32 -5.50 21.53
CA ALA A 43 17.38 -6.94 21.34
C ALA A 43 17.18 -7.36 19.87
N TYR A 44 16.40 -6.60 19.11
CA TYR A 44 16.01 -6.92 17.74
C TYR A 44 16.46 -5.89 16.69
N ASP A 45 17.30 -4.92 17.09
CA ASP A 45 17.78 -3.82 16.24
C ASP A 45 16.63 -3.03 15.59
N LEU A 46 15.64 -2.65 16.42
CA LEU A 46 14.41 -1.99 15.98
C LEU A 46 14.41 -0.50 16.31
N THR A 47 13.82 0.29 15.41
CA THR A 47 13.41 1.67 15.71
C THR A 47 12.28 1.69 16.74
N GLU A 48 12.10 2.83 17.40
CA GLU A 48 11.03 3.03 18.40
C GLU A 48 9.63 2.72 17.82
N VAL A 49 9.35 3.15 16.58
CA VAL A 49 8.08 2.88 15.88
C VAL A 49 7.87 1.37 15.66
N GLN A 50 8.93 0.65 15.32
CA GLN A 50 8.87 -0.81 15.14
C GLN A 50 8.68 -1.53 16.47
N ALA A 51 9.38 -1.10 17.54
CA ALA A 51 9.23 -1.67 18.87
C ALA A 51 7.80 -1.46 19.42
N GLN A 52 7.22 -0.28 19.21
CA GLN A 52 5.82 0.01 19.58
C GLN A 52 4.84 -0.92 18.85
N ALA A 53 5.03 -1.09 17.54
CA ALA A 53 4.17 -1.98 16.75
C ALA A 53 4.26 -3.47 17.17
N VAL A 54 5.40 -3.89 17.74
CA VAL A 54 5.55 -5.23 18.34
C VAL A 54 4.75 -5.34 19.65
N LEU A 55 4.82 -4.33 20.52
CA LEU A 55 4.06 -4.27 21.78
C LEU A 55 2.55 -4.21 21.55
N ASP A 56 2.08 -3.36 20.63
CA ASP A 56 0.66 -3.21 20.31
C ASP A 56 0.02 -4.50 19.75
N GLY A 57 0.85 -5.42 19.25
CA GLY A 57 0.43 -6.68 18.64
C GLY A 57 0.09 -7.80 19.62
N GLN A 58 0.26 -7.62 20.94
CA GLN A 58 0.59 -8.68 21.88
C GLN A 58 -0.40 -9.86 22.05
N PHE A 59 -1.64 -9.85 21.54
CA PHE A 59 -2.54 -11.01 21.72
C PHE A 59 -3.24 -11.54 20.45
N LEU A 60 -3.47 -10.71 19.42
CA LEU A 60 -4.12 -11.17 18.18
C LEU A 60 -3.16 -11.92 17.22
N LEU A 61 -1.86 -11.69 17.37
CA LEU A 61 -0.84 -12.12 16.41
C LEU A 61 -0.28 -13.52 16.63
N LEU A 62 -0.52 -14.12 17.79
CA LEU A 62 -0.01 -15.46 18.11
C LEU A 62 -0.76 -16.56 17.36
N SER A 63 -1.96 -16.29 16.86
CA SER A 63 -2.72 -17.28 16.10
C SER A 63 -2.03 -17.61 14.76
N ARG A 64 -1.95 -18.91 14.43
CA ARG A 64 -1.34 -19.38 13.18
C ARG A 64 -1.91 -18.69 11.94
N ARG A 65 -3.22 -18.39 11.95
CA ARG A 65 -3.93 -17.68 10.87
C ARG A 65 -3.40 -16.26 10.65
N HIS A 66 -3.14 -15.52 11.73
CA HIS A 66 -2.65 -14.15 11.62
C HIS A 66 -1.18 -14.10 11.18
N ARG A 67 -0.35 -15.06 11.63
CA ARG A 67 1.04 -15.23 11.16
C ARG A 67 1.10 -15.52 9.66
N ALA A 68 0.32 -16.49 9.17
CA ALA A 68 0.27 -16.83 7.75
C ALA A 68 -0.17 -15.64 6.88
N ARG A 69 -1.18 -14.87 7.33
CA ARG A 69 -1.64 -13.66 6.63
C ARG A 69 -0.55 -12.59 6.54
N ARG A 70 0.22 -12.38 7.62
CA ARG A 70 1.32 -11.40 7.63
C ARG A 70 2.49 -11.82 6.77
N ALA A 71 2.89 -13.09 6.81
CA ALA A 71 3.93 -13.62 5.94
C ALA A 71 3.56 -13.45 4.45
N ALA A 72 2.30 -13.71 4.08
CA ALA A 72 1.80 -13.48 2.73
C ALA A 72 1.83 -12.00 2.33
N GLU A 73 1.53 -11.09 3.26
CA GLU A 73 1.59 -9.64 3.02
C GLU A 73 3.03 -9.14 2.86
N ILE A 74 3.96 -9.59 3.71
CA ILE A 74 5.39 -9.29 3.59
C ILE A 74 5.92 -9.80 2.25
N GLN A 75 5.55 -11.02 1.87
CA GLN A 75 5.94 -11.61 0.59
C GLN A 75 5.41 -10.78 -0.58
N ALA A 76 4.13 -10.39 -0.55
CA ALA A 76 3.54 -9.55 -1.60
C ALA A 76 4.23 -8.18 -1.73
N LEU A 77 4.57 -7.54 -0.60
CA LEU A 77 5.28 -6.25 -0.60
C LEU A 77 6.73 -6.39 -1.10
N THR A 78 7.44 -7.43 -0.65
CA THR A 78 8.80 -7.72 -1.08
C THR A 78 8.87 -8.02 -2.58
N GLU A 79 7.96 -8.85 -3.09
CA GLU A 79 7.84 -9.16 -4.52
C GLU A 79 7.46 -7.92 -5.34
N GLY A 80 6.57 -7.07 -4.80
CA GLY A 80 6.19 -5.80 -5.44
C GLY A 80 7.33 -4.78 -5.53
N LEU A 81 8.24 -4.78 -4.55
CA LEU A 81 9.43 -3.92 -4.57
C LEU A 81 10.57 -4.51 -5.42
N ALA A 82 10.72 -5.83 -5.46
CA ALA A 82 11.80 -6.52 -6.17
C ALA A 82 11.53 -6.75 -7.68
N GLY A 83 10.29 -6.57 -8.14
CA GLY A 83 9.95 -6.69 -9.57
C GLY A 83 10.61 -5.63 -10.43
N VAL A 84 11.09 -6.00 -11.62
CA VAL A 84 11.42 -5.03 -12.68
C VAL A 84 10.12 -4.34 -13.06
N TRP A 85 10.04 -3.03 -12.81
CA TRP A 85 8.84 -2.24 -13.06
C TRP A 85 8.73 -2.06 -14.57
N ASP A 86 8.17 -3.07 -15.25
CA ASP A 86 7.77 -3.00 -16.65
C ASP A 86 6.96 -1.73 -16.91
N PRO A 87 6.96 -1.21 -18.16
CA PRO A 87 6.26 0.03 -18.48
C PRO A 87 4.82 0.01 -17.93
N PRO A 88 4.35 1.10 -17.30
CA PRO A 88 3.04 1.15 -16.67
C PRO A 88 1.94 0.76 -17.64
N LEU A 89 0.93 0.03 -17.15
CA LEU A 89 -0.27 -0.21 -17.93
C LEU A 89 -1.07 1.08 -17.98
N HIS A 90 -1.27 1.61 -19.19
CA HIS A 90 -2.09 2.78 -19.40
C HIS A 90 -3.55 2.38 -19.61
N VAL A 91 -4.43 3.00 -18.84
CA VAL A 91 -5.87 2.77 -18.88
C VAL A 91 -6.56 4.12 -19.10
N GLN A 92 -7.47 4.16 -20.05
CA GLN A 92 -8.31 5.34 -20.25
C GLN A 92 -9.61 5.16 -19.48
N ALA A 93 -9.90 6.11 -18.60
CA ALA A 93 -11.22 6.30 -18.01
C ALA A 93 -11.89 7.51 -18.68
N VAL A 94 -13.21 7.41 -18.85
CA VAL A 94 -14.06 8.48 -19.36
C VAL A 94 -15.03 8.86 -18.25
N VAL A 95 -14.90 10.09 -17.77
CA VAL A 95 -15.83 10.63 -16.77
C VAL A 95 -17.00 11.26 -17.53
N HIS A 96 -18.18 10.65 -17.46
CA HIS A 96 -19.39 11.18 -18.09
C HIS A 96 -20.10 12.19 -17.20
N SER A 97 -20.08 11.95 -15.89
CA SER A 97 -20.57 12.87 -14.87
C SER A 97 -19.77 12.64 -13.58
N PRO A 98 -19.86 13.53 -12.59
CA PRO A 98 -19.24 13.32 -11.28
C PRO A 98 -19.60 11.97 -10.64
N THR A 99 -20.76 11.39 -10.97
CA THR A 99 -21.27 10.15 -10.37
C THR A 99 -21.18 8.93 -11.29
N ASP A 100 -20.65 9.08 -12.51
CA ASP A 100 -20.62 8.04 -13.53
C ASP A 100 -19.31 8.07 -14.32
N VAL A 101 -18.44 7.10 -14.02
CA VAL A 101 -17.14 6.92 -14.67
C VAL A 101 -17.14 5.58 -15.38
N ARG A 102 -16.63 5.58 -16.61
CA ARG A 102 -16.46 4.35 -17.39
C ARG A 102 -15.00 4.09 -17.67
N VAL A 103 -14.62 2.83 -17.67
CA VAL A 103 -13.24 2.41 -17.88
C VAL A 103 -13.24 1.08 -18.63
N VAL A 104 -12.34 0.93 -19.59
CA VAL A 104 -12.14 -0.34 -20.30
C VAL A 104 -10.97 -1.06 -19.65
N LEU A 105 -11.22 -2.25 -19.10
CA LEU A 105 -10.20 -3.10 -18.49
C LEU A 105 -10.23 -4.47 -19.16
N ALA A 106 -9.10 -4.90 -19.74
CA ALA A 106 -8.99 -6.19 -20.44
C ALA A 106 -10.12 -6.42 -21.47
N ASP A 107 -10.38 -5.39 -22.28
CA ASP A 107 -11.40 -5.37 -23.34
C ASP A 107 -12.86 -5.43 -22.86
N GLU A 108 -13.10 -5.31 -21.54
CA GLU A 108 -14.43 -5.18 -20.95
C GLU A 108 -14.68 -3.75 -20.46
N GLU A 109 -15.84 -3.17 -20.83
CA GLU A 109 -16.28 -1.88 -20.31
C GLU A 109 -16.89 -2.07 -18.91
N HIS A 110 -16.33 -1.36 -17.94
CA HIS A 110 -16.86 -1.29 -16.59
C HIS A 110 -17.42 0.09 -16.31
N ARG A 111 -18.57 0.09 -15.64
CA ARG A 111 -19.23 1.30 -15.16
C ARG A 111 -19.10 1.41 -13.66
N VAL A 112 -18.54 2.52 -13.21
CA VAL A 112 -18.36 2.87 -11.80
C VAL A 112 -19.33 3.99 -11.46
N ARG A 113 -20.13 3.78 -10.42
CA ARG A 113 -21.05 4.79 -9.90
C ARG A 113 -20.72 5.12 -8.46
N GLY A 114 -20.54 6.40 -8.19
CA GLY A 114 -20.36 6.97 -6.85
C GLY A 114 -21.42 8.01 -6.52
N THR A 115 -21.35 8.57 -5.31
CA THR A 115 -22.22 9.66 -4.83
C THR A 115 -21.79 11.03 -5.35
N ASP A 116 -20.49 11.18 -5.61
CA ASP A 116 -19.82 12.37 -6.14
C ASP A 116 -18.55 11.95 -6.90
N LEU A 117 -17.77 12.92 -7.35
CA LEU A 117 -16.55 12.67 -8.13
C LEU A 117 -15.50 11.91 -7.31
N GLU A 118 -15.31 12.28 -6.05
CA GLU A 118 -14.31 11.65 -5.18
C GLU A 118 -14.63 10.18 -4.94
N ASP A 119 -15.87 9.87 -4.53
CA ASP A 119 -16.34 8.48 -4.36
C ASP A 119 -16.26 7.69 -5.67
N SER A 120 -16.57 8.31 -6.81
CA SER A 120 -16.47 7.64 -8.12
C SER A 120 -15.02 7.32 -8.49
N LEU A 121 -14.07 8.21 -8.19
CA LEU A 121 -12.64 8.00 -8.43
C LEU A 121 -12.06 6.96 -7.47
N ASP A 122 -12.44 6.96 -6.20
CA ASP A 122 -12.01 5.95 -5.23
C ASP A 122 -12.48 4.55 -5.63
N ARG A 123 -13.74 4.42 -6.04
CA ARG A 123 -14.28 3.15 -6.55
C ARG A 123 -13.60 2.72 -7.84
N LEU A 124 -13.26 3.66 -8.72
CA LEU A 124 -12.48 3.38 -9.93
C LEU A 124 -11.11 2.83 -9.56
N VAL A 125 -10.40 3.47 -8.64
CA VAL A 125 -9.10 3.02 -8.13
C VAL A 125 -9.20 1.63 -7.54
N GLN A 126 -10.21 1.37 -6.71
CA GLN A 126 -10.44 0.04 -6.13
C GLN A 126 -10.67 -1.02 -7.22
N LEU A 127 -11.54 -0.74 -8.20
CA LEU A 127 -11.81 -1.64 -9.32
C LEU A 127 -10.52 -1.97 -10.09
N VAL A 128 -9.75 -0.95 -10.46
CA VAL A 128 -8.50 -1.11 -11.20
C VAL A 128 -7.47 -1.88 -10.37
N ARG A 129 -7.43 -1.65 -9.06
CA ARG A 129 -6.54 -2.40 -8.15
C ARG A 129 -6.88 -3.88 -8.14
N GLU A 130 -8.15 -4.20 -7.92
CA GLU A 130 -8.63 -5.58 -7.78
C GLU A 130 -8.53 -6.36 -9.09
N ARG A 131 -8.78 -5.71 -10.22
CA ARG A 131 -8.83 -6.36 -11.54
C ARG A 131 -7.51 -6.34 -12.30
N LEU A 132 -6.68 -5.32 -12.08
CA LEU A 132 -5.50 -5.07 -12.92
C LEU A 132 -4.21 -4.99 -12.09
N ALA A 133 -4.09 -3.99 -11.20
CA ALA A 133 -2.81 -3.69 -10.54
C ALA A 133 -2.35 -4.82 -9.60
N GLY A 134 -3.28 -5.39 -8.82
CA GLY A 134 -3.01 -6.53 -7.93
C GLY A 134 -2.72 -7.82 -8.70
N PRO A 135 -3.66 -8.34 -9.53
CA PRO A 135 -3.47 -9.61 -10.24
C PRO A 135 -2.27 -9.61 -11.20
N ARG A 136 -2.04 -8.51 -11.93
CA ARG A 136 -0.92 -8.40 -12.88
C ARG A 136 0.37 -7.91 -12.24
N ARG A 137 0.32 -7.50 -10.97
CA ARG A 137 1.47 -6.96 -10.22
C ARG A 137 2.20 -5.86 -10.97
N ARG A 138 1.44 -4.95 -11.60
CA ARG A 138 1.98 -3.84 -12.40
C ARG A 138 1.40 -2.50 -11.99
N ARG A 139 2.18 -1.43 -12.16
CA ARG A 139 1.68 -0.06 -12.05
C ARG A 139 0.62 0.18 -13.12
N VAL A 140 -0.42 0.90 -12.75
CA VAL A 140 -1.47 1.34 -13.65
C VAL A 140 -1.52 2.86 -13.62
N VAL A 141 -1.55 3.46 -14.80
CA VAL A 141 -1.77 4.89 -14.99
C VAL A 141 -3.14 5.05 -15.62
N ILE A 142 -4.06 5.65 -14.89
CA ILE A 142 -5.42 5.94 -15.35
C ILE A 142 -5.47 7.39 -15.82
N THR A 143 -5.80 7.61 -17.08
CA THR A 143 -6.06 8.95 -17.63
C THR A 143 -7.56 9.20 -17.64
N THR A 144 -8.03 10.24 -16.97
CA THR A 144 -9.47 10.52 -16.77
C THR A 144 -10.03 11.51 -17.79
N GLY A 145 -9.17 12.36 -18.36
CA GLY A 145 -9.57 13.45 -19.27
C GLY A 145 -10.37 14.58 -18.60
N LEU A 146 -10.37 14.64 -17.26
CA LEU A 146 -11.04 15.71 -16.53
C LEU A 146 -10.33 17.06 -16.75
N VAL A 147 -11.11 18.12 -16.91
CA VAL A 147 -10.59 19.50 -16.95
C VAL A 147 -10.46 20.06 -15.53
N ASP A 148 -11.51 19.90 -14.72
CA ASP A 148 -11.55 20.30 -13.32
C ASP A 148 -11.46 19.04 -12.44
N GLY A 149 -10.24 18.52 -12.26
CA GLY A 149 -9.99 17.32 -11.46
C GLY A 149 -8.65 16.64 -11.77
N PRO A 150 -8.41 15.43 -11.21
CA PRO A 150 -7.18 14.71 -11.45
C PRO A 150 -7.16 14.14 -12.87
N VAL A 151 -6.32 14.70 -13.75
CA VAL A 151 -6.11 14.25 -15.14
C VAL A 151 -5.52 12.84 -15.20
N ARG A 152 -4.74 12.47 -14.17
CA ARG A 152 -4.00 11.22 -14.13
C ARG A 152 -3.99 10.64 -12.71
N ILE A 153 -4.20 9.34 -12.61
CA ILE A 153 -4.17 8.59 -11.34
C ILE A 153 -3.14 7.49 -11.50
N GLU A 154 -2.11 7.51 -10.67
CA GLU A 154 -1.06 6.50 -10.65
C GLU A 154 -1.31 5.55 -9.49
N LEU A 155 -1.52 4.28 -9.83
CA LEU A 155 -1.78 3.21 -8.88
C LEU A 155 -0.66 2.18 -8.97
N ASP A 156 -0.10 1.79 -7.84
CA ASP A 156 0.85 0.67 -7.78
C ASP A 156 0.19 -0.63 -7.22
N PRO A 157 0.83 -1.79 -7.42
CA PRO A 157 0.30 -3.07 -6.94
C PRO A 157 0.15 -3.16 -5.43
N THR A 158 0.90 -2.33 -4.70
CA THR A 158 0.91 -2.30 -3.23
C THR A 158 -0.25 -1.49 -2.66
N GLY A 159 -0.97 -0.76 -3.52
CA GLY A 159 -2.12 0.06 -3.16
C GLY A 159 -1.78 1.52 -2.88
N ASN A 160 -0.59 1.98 -3.26
CA ASN A 160 -0.28 3.40 -3.27
C ASN A 160 -1.00 4.07 -4.44
N VAL A 161 -1.59 5.23 -4.18
CA VAL A 161 -2.37 6.00 -5.16
C VAL A 161 -1.85 7.43 -5.15
N ARG A 162 -1.58 7.97 -6.34
CA ARG A 162 -1.26 9.38 -6.53
C ARG A 162 -2.18 9.99 -7.56
N PHE A 163 -2.83 11.08 -7.18
CA PHE A 163 -3.66 11.88 -8.07
C PHE A 163 -2.81 13.04 -8.60
N ARG A 164 -2.83 13.25 -9.92
CA ARG A 164 -2.14 14.33 -10.62
C ARG A 164 -3.17 15.22 -11.30
N HIS A 165 -3.06 16.52 -11.07
CA HIS A 165 -3.92 17.55 -11.65
C HIS A 165 -3.22 18.22 -12.83
N ALA A 166 -3.99 18.85 -13.73
CA ALA A 166 -3.46 19.49 -14.93
C ALA A 166 -2.36 20.53 -14.62
N ASP A 167 -2.50 21.24 -13.49
CA ASP A 167 -1.57 22.28 -13.05
C ASP A 167 -0.23 21.74 -12.50
N GLU A 168 -0.13 20.42 -12.30
CA GLU A 168 1.07 19.76 -11.79
C GLU A 168 1.95 19.13 -12.89
N GLU A 169 1.52 19.15 -14.16
CA GLU A 169 2.37 18.67 -15.25
C GLU A 169 3.51 19.69 -15.51
N PRO A 170 4.79 19.29 -15.40
CA PRO A 170 5.88 20.15 -15.85
C PRO A 170 5.67 20.40 -17.35
N GLY A 171 5.57 21.68 -17.72
CA GLY A 171 5.40 22.10 -19.11
C GLY A 171 6.41 21.42 -20.04
N PRO A 172 6.09 21.35 -21.35
CA PRO A 172 6.88 20.58 -22.31
C PRO A 172 8.36 20.95 -22.21
N VAL A 173 9.22 19.93 -22.08
CA VAL A 173 10.66 20.08 -22.18
C VAL A 173 10.96 20.60 -23.58
N VAL A 174 11.10 21.92 -23.72
CA VAL A 174 11.67 22.54 -24.91
C VAL A 174 13.12 22.10 -24.94
N SER A 175 13.40 21.09 -25.77
CA SER A 175 14.79 20.73 -26.07
C SER A 175 15.41 21.83 -26.95
N PRO A 176 16.66 22.25 -26.68
CA PRO A 176 17.33 23.34 -27.38
C PRO A 176 17.64 23.03 -28.85
#